data_AF-A0AA35PLS7-F1
#
_entry.id   AF-A0AA35PLS7-F1
#
_cell.length_a   1.000
_cell.length_b   1.000
_cell.length_c   1.000
_cell.angle_alpha   90.00
_cell.angle_beta   90.00
_cell.angle_gamma   90.00
#
_symmetry.space_group_name_H-M   'P 1'
#
loop_
_entity.id
_entity.type
_entity.pdbx_description
1 polymer ?
#
loop_
_entity_poly.entity_id
_entity_poly.type
_entity_poly.pdbx_seq_one_letter_code
_entity_poly.pdbx_strand_id
1 'polypeptide(L)'
;MLGSPPPSVSPDDPYVCHSESSVPDIFTEEELNDLVHDLELSKAKEELLESRLQQWNLLKESVWVTSFHACHEQFAPYFRKKGDFVFCYNVDGLMNVPGITHN
;
A
#
# COMPACT_ATOMS: atom_id res chain seq x y z
N MET A 1 -6.34 59.89 -32.74
CA MET A 1 -5.38 59.07 -31.97
C MET A 1 -6.18 57.95 -31.32
N LEU A 2 -6.06 56.71 -31.83
CA LEU A 2 -6.68 55.54 -31.21
C LEU A 2 -5.92 55.24 -29.91
N GLY A 3 -6.62 55.28 -28.77
CA GLY A 3 -6.06 54.83 -27.50
C GLY A 3 -6.02 53.30 -27.46
N SER A 4 -4.86 52.74 -27.12
CA SER A 4 -4.67 51.30 -26.95
C SER A 4 -5.54 50.76 -25.81
N PRO A 5 -6.04 49.51 -25.88
CA PRO A 5 -6.74 48.89 -24.77
C PRO A 5 -5.75 48.57 -23.62
N PRO A 6 -6.22 48.53 -22.36
CA PRO A 6 -5.38 48.17 -21.23
C PRO A 6 -4.89 46.71 -21.37
N PRO A 7 -3.69 46.38 -20.86
CA PRO A 7 -3.21 45.00 -20.87
C PRO A 7 -4.17 44.15 -20.03
N SER A 8 -4.79 43.14 -20.68
CA SER A 8 -5.51 42.07 -19.99
C SER A 8 -4.51 41.28 -19.16
N VAL A 9 -4.34 41.67 -17.90
CA VAL A 9 -3.74 40.82 -16.88
C VAL A 9 -4.81 39.81 -16.50
N SER A 10 -4.70 38.60 -17.06
CA SER A 10 -5.32 37.41 -16.48
C SER A 10 -4.77 37.26 -15.06
N PRO A 11 -5.61 37.06 -14.03
CA PRO A 11 -5.13 36.69 -12.71
C PRO A 11 -4.66 35.23 -12.76
N ASP A 12 -3.52 35.01 -13.41
CA ASP A 12 -2.77 33.78 -13.25
C ASP A 12 -2.12 33.90 -11.87
N ASP A 13 -2.80 33.32 -10.88
CA ASP A 13 -2.28 33.15 -9.53
C ASP A 13 -0.87 32.55 -9.67
N PRO A 14 0.20 33.17 -9.13
CA PRO A 14 1.53 32.60 -9.23
C PRO A 14 1.47 31.20 -8.64
N TYR A 15 1.85 30.18 -9.44
CA TYR A 15 1.94 28.82 -8.96
C TYR A 15 2.87 28.79 -7.75
N VAL A 16 2.27 28.75 -6.55
CA VAL A 16 2.99 28.60 -5.30
C VAL A 16 3.43 27.15 -5.32
N CYS A 17 4.67 26.92 -5.72
CA CYS A 17 5.35 25.67 -5.43
C CYS A 17 5.43 25.59 -3.92
N HIS A 18 4.43 24.94 -3.32
CA HIS A 18 4.51 24.48 -1.95
C HIS A 18 5.73 23.56 -1.95
N SER A 19 6.88 24.12 -1.56
CA SER A 19 8.04 23.32 -1.21
C SER A 19 7.59 22.51 -0.03
N GLU A 20 7.03 21.35 -0.32
CA GLU A 20 6.68 20.36 0.67
C GLU A 20 7.95 20.11 1.48
N SER A 21 7.76 20.19 2.79
CA SER A 21 8.74 19.98 3.85
C SER A 21 9.94 19.16 3.38
N SER A 22 11.16 19.68 3.58
CA SER A 22 12.42 18.99 3.27
C SER A 22 12.67 17.72 4.10
N VAL A 23 11.66 17.23 4.81
CA VAL A 23 11.70 15.99 5.56
C VAL A 23 11.20 14.89 4.62
N PRO A 24 12.05 13.92 4.26
CA PRO A 24 11.59 12.79 3.48
C PRO A 24 10.43 12.13 4.23
N ASP A 25 9.32 11.91 3.53
CA ASP A 25 8.14 11.27 4.11
C ASP A 25 8.54 9.86 4.53
N ILE A 26 8.49 9.61 5.84
CA ILE A 26 8.93 8.35 6.43
C ILE A 26 7.76 7.39 6.31
N PHE A 27 7.96 6.29 5.59
CA PHE A 27 7.00 5.20 5.51
C PHE A 27 6.73 4.62 6.90
N THR A 28 5.45 4.49 7.20
CA THR A 28 4.95 3.70 8.32
C THR A 28 4.90 2.20 7.97
N GLU A 29 4.71 1.36 8.98
CA GLU A 29 4.52 -0.09 8.78
C GLU A 29 3.30 -0.40 7.92
N GLU A 30 2.21 0.33 8.14
CA GLU A 30 0.96 0.18 7.39
C GLU A 30 1.16 0.52 5.91
N GLU A 31 1.76 1.66 5.60
CA GLU A 31 2.04 2.07 4.22
C GLU A 31 3.00 1.11 3.49
N LEU A 32 3.99 0.57 4.20
CA LEU A 32 4.89 -0.42 3.62
C LEU A 32 4.16 -1.74 3.34
N ASN A 33 3.30 -2.19 4.27
CA ASN A 33 2.52 -3.41 4.11
C ASN A 33 1.48 -3.29 2.98
N ASP A 34 0.82 -2.13 2.87
CA ASP A 34 -0.10 -1.82 1.78
C ASP A 34 0.61 -1.82 0.44
N LEU A 35 1.80 -1.19 0.36
CA LEU A 35 2.61 -1.18 -0.85
C LEU A 35 3.06 -2.59 -1.27
N VAL A 36 3.46 -3.42 -0.29
CA VAL A 36 3.81 -4.81 -0.51
C VAL A 36 2.62 -5.61 -1.07
N HIS A 37 1.42 -5.37 -0.52
CA HIS A 37 0.18 -6.00 -0.95
C HIS A 37 -0.23 -5.56 -2.37
N ASP A 38 -0.24 -4.26 -2.64
CA ASP A 38 -0.60 -3.69 -3.95
C ASP A 38 0.32 -4.17 -5.08
N LEU A 39 1.58 -4.44 -4.75
CA LEU A 39 2.59 -4.91 -5.70
C LEU A 39 2.70 -6.45 -5.78
N GLU A 40 1.93 -7.18 -4.96
CA GLU A 40 1.97 -8.64 -4.84
C GLU A 40 3.41 -9.20 -4.76
N LEU A 41 4.26 -8.58 -3.94
CA LEU A 41 5.68 -8.93 -3.87
C LEU A 41 5.89 -10.32 -3.26
N SER A 42 6.81 -11.10 -3.81
CA SER A 42 7.27 -12.31 -3.12
C SER A 42 8.06 -11.92 -1.86
N LYS A 43 8.01 -12.72 -0.78
CA LYS A 43 8.76 -12.50 0.47
C LYS A 43 10.20 -11.98 0.30
N ALA A 44 11.00 -12.59 -0.59
CA ALA A 44 12.38 -12.15 -0.82
C ALA A 44 12.49 -10.73 -1.41
N LYS A 45 11.49 -10.28 -2.17
CA LYS A 45 11.40 -8.93 -2.72
C LYS A 45 10.87 -7.93 -1.69
N GLU A 46 9.96 -8.35 -0.81
CA GLU A 46 9.50 -7.56 0.33
C GLU A 46 10.67 -7.23 1.27
N GLU A 47 11.43 -8.25 1.68
CA GLU A 47 12.62 -8.10 2.53
C GLU A 47 13.69 -7.20 1.87
N LEU A 48 13.87 -7.33 0.54
CA LEU A 48 14.77 -6.47 -0.22
C LEU A 48 14.29 -5.02 -0.25
N LEU A 49 12.99 -4.79 -0.44
CA LEU A 49 12.40 -3.45 -0.43
C LEU A 49 12.54 -2.80 0.94
N GLU A 50 12.21 -3.53 2.01
CA GLU A 50 12.38 -3.10 3.39
C GLU A 50 13.84 -2.72 3.68
N SER A 51 14.79 -3.58 3.31
CA SER A 51 16.22 -3.32 3.49
C SER A 51 16.68 -2.05 2.76
N ARG A 52 16.15 -1.76 1.57
CA ARG A 52 16.47 -0.54 0.81
C ARG A 52 15.87 0.70 1.45
N LEU A 53 14.63 0.63 1.93
CA LEU A 53 13.98 1.75 2.61
C LEU A 53 14.63 2.05 3.96
N GLN A 54 15.07 1.02 4.70
CA GLN A 54 15.89 1.16 5.90
C GLN A 54 17.23 1.83 5.56
N GLN A 55 17.90 1.40 4.48
CA GLN A 55 19.16 2.01 4.03
C GLN A 55 19.00 3.49 3.68
N TRP A 56 17.85 3.89 3.14
CA TRP A 56 17.54 5.29 2.83
C TRP A 56 17.02 6.10 4.01
N ASN A 57 16.92 5.51 5.22
CA ASN A 57 16.28 6.11 6.40
C ASN A 57 14.85 6.60 6.11
N LEU A 58 14.15 5.92 5.21
CA LEU A 58 12.76 6.20 4.85
C LEU A 58 11.77 5.36 5.65
N LEU A 59 12.24 4.49 6.55
CA LEU A 59 11.39 3.75 7.47
C LEU A 59 11.56 4.28 8.88
N LYS A 60 10.45 4.35 9.61
CA LYS A 60 10.48 4.65 11.04
C LYS A 60 11.28 3.54 11.74
N GLU A 61 12.11 3.92 12.73
CA GLU A 61 12.84 2.93 13.51
C GLU A 61 11.84 1.92 14.11
N SER A 62 12.11 0.62 13.91
CA SER A 62 11.28 -0.52 14.32
C SER A 62 10.01 -0.82 13.52
N VAL A 63 10.05 -0.71 12.18
CA VAL A 63 9.00 -1.28 11.31
C VAL A 63 9.38 -2.73 10.97
N TRP A 64 8.47 -3.69 11.20
CA TRP A 64 8.60 -5.07 10.74
C TRP A 64 7.53 -5.33 9.68
N VAL A 65 7.91 -5.78 8.49
CA VAL A 65 6.91 -6.27 7.54
C VAL A 65 6.35 -7.58 8.06
N THR A 66 5.10 -7.58 8.52
CA THR A 66 4.38 -8.82 8.79
C THR A 66 4.00 -9.44 7.45
N SER A 67 4.74 -10.46 7.02
CA SER A 67 4.51 -11.11 5.73
C SER A 67 3.09 -11.71 5.66
N PHE A 68 2.15 -11.00 5.03
CA PHE A 68 0.77 -11.46 4.85
C PHE A 68 0.67 -12.67 3.90
N HIS A 69 1.72 -12.94 3.11
CA HIS A 69 1.77 -14.09 2.22
C HIS A 69 1.65 -15.45 2.94
N ALA A 70 2.25 -15.60 4.13
CA ALA A 70 2.12 -16.83 4.90
C ALA A 70 0.68 -17.07 5.39
N CYS A 71 -0.11 -16.00 5.53
CA CYS A 71 -1.52 -16.05 5.89
C CYS A 71 -2.31 -16.71 4.74
N HIS A 72 -2.07 -16.28 3.50
CA HIS A 72 -2.75 -16.85 2.33
C HIS A 72 -2.51 -18.36 2.17
N GLU A 73 -1.28 -18.84 2.37
CA GLU A 73 -0.96 -20.27 2.28
C GLU A 73 -1.74 -21.13 3.29
N GLN A 74 -1.98 -20.60 4.49
CA GLN A 74 -2.76 -21.28 5.52
C GLN A 74 -4.25 -21.37 5.15
N PHE A 75 -4.76 -20.40 4.38
CA PHE A 75 -6.17 -20.31 4.04
C PHE A 75 -6.53 -20.90 2.67
N ALA A 76 -5.57 -20.95 1.73
CA ALA A 76 -5.75 -21.52 0.40
C ALA A 76 -6.41 -22.92 0.39
N PRO A 77 -6.08 -23.84 1.32
CA PRO A 77 -6.69 -25.17 1.36
C PRO A 77 -8.20 -25.18 1.61
N TYR A 78 -8.83 -24.10 2.09
CA TYR A 78 -10.28 -24.05 2.35
C TYR A 78 -11.09 -23.53 1.16
N PHE A 79 -10.43 -23.04 0.12
CA PHE A 79 -11.06 -22.54 -1.09
C PHE A 79 -10.95 -23.53 -2.23
N ARG A 80 -12.00 -23.62 -3.05
CA ARG A 80 -12.01 -24.39 -4.31
C ARG A 80 -12.46 -23.51 -5.46
N LYS A 81 -11.87 -23.76 -6.63
CA LYS A 81 -12.27 -23.15 -7.89
C LYS A 81 -13.13 -24.12 -8.69
N LYS A 82 -14.29 -23.69 -9.18
CA LYS A 82 -15.14 -24.42 -10.12
C LYS A 82 -15.53 -23.47 -11.26
N GLY A 83 -14.92 -23.67 -12.42
CA GLY A 83 -14.99 -22.70 -13.52
C GLY A 83 -14.36 -21.37 -13.10
N ASP A 84 -15.10 -20.28 -13.25
CA ASP A 84 -14.66 -18.93 -12.88
C ASP A 84 -14.99 -18.55 -11.44
N PHE A 85 -15.65 -19.44 -10.69
CA PHE A 85 -16.04 -19.19 -9.30
C PHE A 85 -15.03 -19.79 -8.32
N VAL A 86 -14.64 -18.99 -7.33
CA VAL A 86 -13.92 -19.46 -6.14
C VAL A 86 -14.90 -19.43 -4.97
N PHE A 87 -15.02 -20.55 -4.24
CA PHE A 87 -15.87 -20.65 -3.07
C PHE A 87 -15.14 -21.34 -1.93
N CYS A 88 -15.43 -20.91 -0.70
CA CYS A 88 -14.99 -21.63 0.49
C CYS A 88 -15.84 -22.90 0.62
N TYR A 89 -15.21 -24.07 0.65
CA TYR A 89 -15.94 -25.35 0.79
C TYR A 89 -16.02 -25.82 2.25
N ASN A 90 -15.22 -25.24 3.13
CA ASN A 90 -15.12 -25.64 4.54
C ASN A 90 -14.98 -24.40 5.43
N VAL A 91 -16.13 -23.78 5.72
CA VAL A 91 -16.23 -22.57 6.54
C VAL A 91 -15.82 -22.85 7.99
N ASP A 92 -16.22 -24.01 8.52
CA ASP A 92 -15.81 -24.45 9.87
C ASP A 92 -14.29 -24.55 9.99
N GLY A 93 -13.65 -25.21 9.03
CA GLY A 93 -12.20 -25.34 8.97
C GLY A 93 -11.52 -23.98 8.87
N LEU A 94 -12.05 -23.08 8.04
CA LEU A 94 -11.54 -21.73 7.85
C LEU A 94 -11.60 -20.90 9.15
N MET A 95 -12.74 -20.92 9.84
CA MET A 95 -12.94 -20.13 11.06
C MET A 95 -12.17 -20.68 12.27
N ASN A 96 -11.87 -21.98 12.28
CA ASN A 96 -11.06 -22.60 13.32
C ASN A 96 -9.58 -22.16 13.29
N VAL A 97 -9.03 -21.78 12.12
CA VAL A 97 -7.62 -21.35 12.01
C VAL A 97 -7.34 -20.11 12.88
N PRO A 98 -8.14 -19.02 12.82
CA PRO A 98 -8.00 -17.89 13.75
C PRO A 98 -8.66 -18.12 15.12
N GLY A 99 -9.28 -19.28 15.36
CA GLY A 99 -9.99 -19.59 16.62
C GLY A 99 -11.34 -18.85 16.77
N ILE A 100 -12.00 -18.53 15.66
CA ILE A 100 -13.29 -17.82 15.65
C ILE A 100 -14.43 -18.85 15.67
N THR A 101 -15.34 -18.71 16.64
CA THR A 101 -16.62 -19.42 16.63
C THR A 101 -17.62 -18.68 15.75
N HIS A 102 -18.24 -19.39 14.81
CA HIS A 102 -19.32 -18.88 13.97
C HIS A 102 -20.54 -19.80 14.11
N ASN A 103 -21.75 -19.25 13.97
CA ASN A 103 -23.02 -19.86 14.35
C ASN A 103 -24.00 -19.87 13.18
#